data_AF-A0A7Z1DTK1-F1
#
_entry.id   AF-A0A7Z1DTK1-F1
#
_cell.length_a   1.000
_cell.length_b   1.000
_cell.length_c   1.000
_cell.angle_alpha   90.00
_cell.angle_beta   90.00
_cell.angle_gamma   90.00
#
_symmetry.space_group_name_H-M   'P 1'
#
loop_
_entity.id
_entity.type
_entity.pdbx_description
1 polymer ?
#
loop_
_entity_poly.entity_id
_entity_poly.type
_entity_poly.pdbx_seq_one_letter_code
_entity_poly.pdbx_strand_id
1 'polypeptide(L)'
;MGSWLELLEEGATMRHCVGSYDVPVALGEVFIYRMVHPERLTISLEYQNKTWVVGEVRGVCNSSPSEGALDWIRRWVNVDRTK
;
A
#
# COMPACT_ATOMS: atom_id res chain seq x y z
N MET A 1 14.95 -2.99 3.11
CA MET A 1 14.95 -3.94 4.24
C MET A 1 14.02 -3.38 5.29
N GLY A 2 12.72 -3.68 5.19
CA GLY A 2 11.70 -3.20 6.13
C GLY A 2 11.35 -4.34 7.06
N SER A 3 11.62 -4.19 8.35
CA SER A 3 11.42 -5.28 9.31
C SER A 3 9.94 -5.37 9.72
N TRP A 4 9.52 -6.56 10.16
CA TRP A 4 8.22 -6.84 10.76
C TRP A 4 7.76 -5.80 11.80
N LEU A 5 8.71 -5.19 12.52
CA LEU A 5 8.46 -4.19 13.53
C LEU A 5 7.91 -2.89 12.93
N GLU A 6 8.43 -2.46 11.78
CA GLU A 6 7.97 -1.21 11.12
C GLU A 6 6.54 -1.36 10.57
N LEU A 7 6.17 -2.57 10.11
CA LEU A 7 4.80 -2.87 9.68
C LEU A 7 3.82 -2.90 10.86
N LEU A 8 4.25 -3.43 12.01
CA LEU A 8 3.48 -3.40 13.25
C LEU A 8 3.30 -1.97 13.78
N GLU A 9 4.35 -1.15 13.74
CA GLU A 9 4.31 0.25 14.14
C GLU A 9 3.42 1.08 13.20
N GLU A 10 3.51 0.87 11.88
CA GLU A 10 2.59 1.50 10.91
C GLU A 10 1.15 1.07 11.15
N GLY A 11 0.91 -0.23 11.40
CA GLY A 11 -0.40 -0.78 11.75
C GLY A 11 -1.03 -0.18 13.00
N ALA A 12 -0.24 -0.09 14.06
CA ALA A 12 -0.63 0.53 15.32
C ALA A 12 -0.89 2.04 15.15
N THR A 13 -0.05 2.73 14.37
CA THR A 13 -0.19 4.17 14.09
C THR A 13 -1.41 4.46 13.24
N MET A 14 -1.77 3.57 12.31
CA MET A 14 -2.91 3.73 11.41
C MET A 14 -4.21 3.12 11.93
N ARG A 15 -4.19 2.41 13.07
CA ARG A 15 -5.33 1.65 13.63
C ARG A 15 -5.96 0.68 12.61
N HIS A 16 -5.15 0.13 11.72
CA HIS A 16 -5.57 -0.95 10.84
C HIS A 16 -5.30 -2.28 11.51
N CYS A 17 -6.22 -3.24 11.36
CA CYS A 17 -6.00 -4.63 11.74
C CYS A 17 -4.87 -5.21 10.87
N VAL A 18 -3.61 -5.00 11.28
CA VAL A 18 -2.42 -5.48 10.55
C VAL A 18 -2.30 -7.01 10.55
N GLY A 19 -2.98 -7.70 11.46
CA GLY A 19 -3.02 -9.17 11.53
C GLY A 19 -3.86 -9.87 10.44
N SER A 20 -4.12 -9.24 9.31
CA SER A 20 -4.70 -9.90 8.13
C SER A 20 -3.82 -9.82 6.88
N TYR A 21 -2.67 -9.13 6.96
CA TYR A 21 -1.70 -8.99 5.86
C TYR A 21 -0.42 -9.80 6.09
N ASP A 22 -0.31 -10.47 7.22
CA ASP A 22 0.83 -11.23 7.71
C ASP A 22 1.25 -12.37 6.78
N VAL A 23 0.31 -13.13 6.22
CA VAL A 23 0.61 -14.23 5.29
C VAL A 23 0.91 -13.74 3.85
N PRO A 24 0.10 -12.87 3.24
CA PRO A 24 0.34 -12.43 1.84
C PRO A 24 1.61 -11.59 1.67
N VAL A 25 2.00 -10.79 2.67
CA VAL A 25 3.25 -10.02 2.63
C VAL A 25 4.47 -10.94 2.75
N ALA A 26 4.41 -11.94 3.63
CA ALA A 26 5.51 -12.90 3.80
C ALA A 26 5.73 -13.77 2.55
N LEU A 27 4.65 -14.05 1.81
CA LEU A 27 4.70 -14.77 0.53
C LEU A 27 5.14 -13.88 -0.64
N GLY A 28 5.31 -12.57 -0.43
CA GLY A 28 5.66 -11.63 -1.50
C GLY A 28 4.53 -11.40 -2.50
N GLU A 29 3.30 -11.74 -2.14
CA GLU A 29 2.10 -11.56 -2.97
C GLU A 29 1.53 -10.15 -2.82
N VAL A 30 1.86 -9.47 -1.70
CA VAL A 30 1.43 -8.11 -1.42
C VAL A 30 2.60 -7.28 -0.90
N PHE A 31 2.77 -6.08 -1.48
CA PHE A 31 3.68 -5.06 -0.99
C PHE A 31 2.90 -3.88 -0.44
N ILE A 32 3.26 -3.42 0.75
CA ILE A 32 2.64 -2.26 1.37
C ILE A 32 3.57 -1.06 1.22
N TYR A 33 3.05 0.01 0.63
CA TYR A 33 3.76 1.25 0.38
C TYR A 33 3.22 2.39 1.20
N ARG A 34 4.15 3.23 1.64
CA ARG A 34 3.90 4.42 2.42
C ARG A 34 3.98 5.66 1.53
N MET A 35 2.87 6.37 1.38
CA MET A 35 2.82 7.66 0.71
C MET A 35 2.74 8.78 1.76
N VAL A 36 3.53 9.84 1.56
CA VAL A 36 3.59 11.02 2.45
C VAL A 36 3.10 12.28 1.75
N HIS A 37 3.15 12.33 0.42
CA HIS A 37 2.71 13.47 -0.39
C HIS A 37 2.04 12.96 -1.69
N PRO A 38 0.98 13.61 -2.21
CA PRO A 38 0.22 14.76 -1.67
C PRO A 38 -0.45 14.58 -0.30
N GLU A 39 -0.73 13.35 0.14
CA GLU A 39 -1.31 13.08 1.45
C GLU A 39 -0.82 11.75 2.04
N ARG A 40 -1.01 11.55 3.35
CA ARG A 40 -0.55 10.35 4.06
C ARG A 40 -1.46 9.17 3.76
N LEU A 41 -1.01 8.27 2.88
CA LEU A 41 -1.74 7.05 2.50
C LEU A 41 -0.89 5.80 2.72
N THR A 42 -1.59 4.69 2.88
CA THR A 42 -1.07 3.33 2.78
C THR A 42 -1.68 2.68 1.57
N ILE A 43 -0.82 2.11 0.73
CA ILE A 43 -1.16 1.55 -0.56
C ILE A 43 -0.75 0.08 -0.55
N SER A 44 -1.68 -0.83 -0.83
CA SER A 44 -1.30 -2.21 -1.17
C SER A 44 -1.08 -2.33 -2.68
N LEU A 45 0.04 -2.95 -3.04
CA LEU A 45 0.31 -3.46 -4.38
C LEU A 45 0.23 -4.97 -4.31
N GLU A 46 -0.68 -5.54 -5.08
CA GLU A 46 -0.99 -6.97 -5.04
C GLU A 46 -0.58 -7.61 -6.36
N TYR A 47 -0.02 -8.82 -6.28
CA TYR A 47 0.31 -9.59 -7.46
C TYR A 47 -0.88 -10.45 -7.87
N GLN A 48 -1.61 -10.02 -8.90
CA GLN A 48 -2.78 -10.73 -9.40
C GLN A 48 -2.61 -11.04 -10.89
N ASN A 49 -2.98 -12.25 -11.33
CA ASN A 49 -2.95 -12.62 -12.75
C ASN A 49 -1.60 -12.35 -13.45
N LYS A 50 -0.48 -12.56 -12.74
CA LYS A 50 0.88 -12.27 -13.22
C LYS A 50 1.17 -10.78 -13.49
N THR A 51 0.40 -9.88 -12.90
CA THR A 51 0.62 -8.44 -12.96
C THR A 51 0.52 -7.81 -11.58
N TRP A 52 1.28 -6.75 -11.35
CA TRP A 52 1.12 -5.91 -10.17
C TRP A 52 -0.05 -4.95 -10.38
N VAL A 53 -0.96 -4.92 -9.41
CA VAL A 53 -2.13 -4.03 -9.40
C VAL A 53 -2.21 -3.28 -8.09
N VAL A 54 -2.72 -2.04 -8.15
CA VAL A 54 -3.07 -1.30 -6.93
C VAL A 54 -4.28 -1.96 -6.31
N GLY A 55 -4.12 -2.46 -5.09
CA GLY A 55 -5.19 -2.98 -4.27
C GLY A 55 -5.84 -1.86 -3.47
N GLU A 56 -5.74 -1.95 -2.16
CA GLU A 56 -6.31 -0.99 -1.23
C GLU A 56 -5.47 0.30 -1.11
N VAL A 57 -6.14 1.44 -1.09
CA VAL A 57 -5.53 2.75 -0.79
C VAL A 57 -6.32 3.38 0.35
N ARG A 58 -5.67 3.58 1.49
CA ARG A 58 -6.32 4.10 2.71
C ARG A 58 -5.48 5.19 3.34
N GLY A 59 -6.14 6.29 3.69
CA GLY A 59 -5.56 7.33 4.53
C GLY A 59 -5.65 6.99 6.01
N VAL A 60 -5.21 7.93 6.84
CA VAL A 60 -5.33 7.84 8.30
C VAL A 60 -6.79 7.56 8.68
N CYS A 61 -7.02 6.63 9.62
CA CYS A 61 -8.35 6.21 10.07
C CYS A 61 -9.25 5.60 8.97
N ASN A 62 -8.70 4.80 8.03
CA ASN A 62 -9.45 4.21 6.90
C ASN A 62 -10.09 5.25 5.95
N SER A 63 -9.65 6.51 5.99
CA SER A 63 -10.20 7.54 5.13
C SER A 63 -9.97 7.21 3.66
N SER A 64 -10.95 7.53 2.83
CA SER A 64 -10.80 7.39 1.38
C SER A 64 -9.77 8.41 0.89
N PRO A 65 -8.86 8.02 -0.01
CA PRO A 65 -7.91 8.94 -0.64
C PRO A 65 -8.64 9.98 -1.49
N SER A 66 -8.04 11.15 -1.65
CA SER A 66 -8.51 12.14 -2.61
C SER A 66 -8.37 11.64 -4.06
N GLU A 67 -9.19 12.14 -4.97
CA GLU A 67 -9.10 11.80 -6.40
C GLU A 67 -7.72 12.15 -6.98
N GLY A 68 -7.12 13.26 -6.53
CA GLY A 68 -5.79 13.69 -6.95
C GLY A 68 -4.68 12.71 -6.50
N ALA A 69 -4.79 12.17 -5.29
CA ALA A 69 -3.84 11.16 -4.81
C ALA A 69 -4.00 9.82 -5.55
N LEU A 70 -5.24 9.42 -5.86
CA LEU A 70 -5.50 8.23 -6.68
C LEU A 70 -4.91 8.33 -8.10
N ASP A 71 -5.03 9.49 -8.75
CA ASP A 71 -4.43 9.73 -10.07
C ASP A 71 -2.89 9.64 -10.00
N TRP A 72 -2.30 10.21 -8.95
CA TRP A 72 -0.86 10.11 -8.68
C TRP A 72 -0.38 8.66 -8.55
N ILE A 73 -1.08 7.85 -7.75
CA ILE A 73 -0.74 6.44 -7.52
C ILE A 73 -0.88 5.65 -8.83
N ARG A 74 -1.95 5.88 -9.60
CA ARG A 74 -2.16 5.21 -10.89
C ARG A 74 -1.08 5.53 -11.91
N ARG A 75 -0.61 6.78 -11.95
CA ARG A 75 0.52 7.16 -12.83
C ARG A 75 1.81 6.49 -12.38
N TRP A 76 2.10 6.51 -11.09
CA TRP A 76 3.30 5.86 -10.54
C TRP A 76 3.38 4.38 -10.94
N VAL A 77 2.32 3.60 -10.70
CA VAL A 77 2.32 2.16 -11.02
C VAL A 77 2.39 1.87 -12.52
N ASN A 78 1.79 2.72 -13.36
CA ASN A 78 1.88 2.53 -14.81
C ASN A 78 3.24 2.92 -15.40
N VAL A 79 3.98 3.84 -14.78
CA VAL A 79 5.32 4.24 -15.25
C VAL A 79 6.32 3.08 -15.12
N ASP A 80 6.22 2.28 -14.06
CA ASP A 80 7.04 1.08 -13.84
C ASP A 80 6.77 -0.08 -14.82
N ARG A 81 5.77 0.05 -15.71
CA ARG A 81 5.51 -0.94 -16.78
C ARG A 81 6.32 -0.73 -18.06
N THR A 82 7.12 0.34 -18.14
CA THR A 82 7.83 0.75 -19.37
C THR A 82 9.33 0.46 -19.36
N LYS A 83 9.80 -0.47 -18.53
CA LYS A 83 11.20 -0.91 -18.50
C LYS A 83 11.35 -2.39 -18.76
#